data_AF-A0A7K2ZK39-F1
#
_entry.id   AF-A0A7K2ZK39-F1
#
_cell.length_a   1.000
_cell.length_b   1.000
_cell.length_c   1.000
_cell.angle_alpha   90.00
_cell.angle_beta   90.00
_cell.angle_gamma   90.00
#
_symmetry.space_group_name_H-M   'P 1'
#
loop_
_entity.id
_entity.type
_entity.pdbx_description
1 polymer ?
#
loop_
_entity_poly.entity_id
_entity_poly.type
_entity_poly.pdbx_seq_one_letter_code
_entity_poly.pdbx_strand_id
1 'polypeptide(L)'
;PERNPAPQQTPTPEQAATFRRMHANLPVFLEHVLCPFSGYVPDLVALKVSAAHLVVGVGRDSRALLPAVAAEGLARRVGVGVAEFPGGHIGLTEHPRAFAARLREVLLAT
;
A
#
# COMPACT_ATOMS: atom_id res chain seq x y z
N PRO A 1 -17.93 -23.73 -1.77
CA PRO A 1 -18.30 -23.10 -0.48
C PRO A 1 -18.71 -21.63 -0.68
N GLU A 2 -19.98 -21.30 -0.48
CA GLU A 2 -20.45 -19.91 -0.45
C GLU A 2 -19.76 -19.18 0.72
N ARG A 3 -18.98 -18.15 0.39
CA ARG A 3 -18.38 -17.27 1.39
C ARG A 3 -19.53 -16.44 1.96
N ASN A 4 -20.07 -16.86 3.11
CA ASN A 4 -21.04 -16.06 3.86
C ASN A 4 -20.41 -14.68 4.13
N PRO A 5 -20.95 -13.57 3.61
CA PRO A 5 -20.37 -12.27 3.90
C PRO A 5 -20.51 -12.03 5.40
N ALA A 6 -19.40 -11.65 6.05
CA ALA A 6 -19.45 -11.21 7.45
C ALA A 6 -20.53 -10.12 7.59
N PRO A 7 -21.27 -10.06 8.71
CA PRO A 7 -22.31 -9.06 8.91
C PRO A 7 -21.74 -7.67 8.64
N GLN A 8 -22.37 -6.95 7.70
CA GLN A 8 -21.99 -5.57 7.38
C GLN A 8 -22.21 -4.72 8.63
N GLN A 9 -21.11 -4.41 9.32
CA GLN A 9 -21.15 -3.56 10.50
C GLN A 9 -21.60 -2.17 10.09
N THR A 10 -22.55 -1.59 10.84
CA THR A 10 -22.94 -0.19 10.64
C THR A 10 -21.72 0.70 10.88
N PRO A 11 -21.35 1.57 9.93
CA PRO A 11 -20.20 2.44 10.09
C PRO A 11 -20.40 3.39 11.28
N THR A 12 -19.33 3.69 12.01
CA THR A 12 -19.32 4.73 13.03
C THR A 12 -19.65 6.10 12.40
N PRO A 13 -20.10 7.10 13.17
CA PRO A 13 -20.35 8.44 12.64
C PRO A 13 -19.14 9.05 11.91
N GLU A 14 -17.93 8.77 12.41
CA GLU A 14 -16.68 9.18 11.78
C GLU A 14 -16.45 8.48 10.44
N GLN A 15 -16.64 7.16 10.38
CA GLN A 15 -16.53 6.41 9.13
C GLN A 15 -17.55 6.90 8.10
N ALA A 16 -18.80 7.11 8.51
CA ALA A 16 -19.84 7.66 7.65
C ALA A 16 -19.50 9.07 7.14
N ALA A 17 -18.93 9.93 7.99
CA ALA A 17 -18.43 11.24 7.56
C ALA A 17 -17.28 11.12 6.55
N THR A 18 -16.36 10.19 6.75
CA THR A 18 -15.26 9.89 5.81
C THR A 18 -15.79 9.42 4.46
N PHE A 19 -16.74 8.48 4.44
CA PHE A 19 -17.36 8.03 3.19
C PHE A 19 -18.07 9.17 2.45
N ARG A 20 -18.79 10.04 3.15
CA ARG A 20 -19.41 11.23 2.54
C ARG A 20 -18.37 12.14 1.89
N ARG A 21 -17.24 12.40 2.55
CA ARG A 21 -16.15 13.20 1.96
C ARG A 21 -15.52 12.51 0.75
N MET A 22 -15.29 11.20 0.81
CA MET A 22 -14.77 10.43 -0.33
C MET A 22 -15.70 10.50 -1.54
N HIS A 23 -17.01 10.33 -1.33
CA HIS A 23 -18.00 10.44 -2.40
C HIS A 23 -18.05 11.84 -3.01
N ALA A 24 -18.04 12.89 -2.17
CA ALA A 24 -18.04 14.27 -2.64
C ALA A 24 -16.78 14.60 -3.47
N ASN A 25 -15.65 13.98 -3.16
CA ASN A 25 -14.38 14.19 -3.87
C ASN A 25 -14.20 13.30 -5.10
N LEU A 26 -15.14 12.39 -5.40
CA LEU A 26 -15.01 11.45 -6.52
C LEU A 26 -14.84 12.14 -7.88
N PRO A 27 -15.57 13.23 -8.23
CA PRO A 27 -15.35 13.94 -9.50
C PRO A 27 -13.91 14.45 -9.63
N VAL A 28 -13.38 15.09 -8.58
CA VAL A 28 -11.98 15.58 -8.54
C VAL A 28 -10.99 14.43 -8.69
N PHE A 29 -11.23 13.31 -8.02
CA PHE A 29 -10.38 12.13 -8.14
C PHE A 29 -10.36 11.59 -9.59
N LEU A 30 -11.51 11.47 -10.23
CA LEU A 30 -11.60 10.96 -11.60
C LEU A 30 -11.00 11.94 -12.62
N GLU A 31 -11.28 13.24 -12.46
CA GLU A 31 -10.84 14.28 -13.40
C GLU A 31 -9.32 14.55 -13.32
N HIS A 32 -8.75 14.48 -12.12
CA HIS A 32 -7.40 15.00 -11.88
C HIS A 32 -6.42 14.01 -11.26
N VAL A 33 -6.87 12.92 -10.64
CA VAL A 33 -5.99 12.03 -9.87
C VAL A 33 -5.83 10.67 -10.53
N LEU A 34 -6.92 10.01 -10.91
CA LEU A 34 -6.91 8.60 -11.30
C LEU A 34 -5.92 8.31 -12.43
N CYS A 35 -6.04 9.02 -13.56
CA CYS A 35 -5.19 8.80 -14.73
C CYS A 35 -3.71 9.13 -14.48
N PRO A 36 -3.33 10.34 -14.00
CA PRO A 36 -1.92 10.66 -13.78
C PRO A 36 -1.29 9.78 -12.68
N PHE A 37 -2.05 9.41 -11.65
CA PHE A 37 -1.55 8.53 -10.59
C PHE A 37 -1.33 7.09 -11.08
N SER A 38 -2.34 6.48 -11.72
CA SER A 38 -2.25 5.08 -12.15
C SER A 38 -1.35 4.87 -13.37
N GLY A 39 -1.18 5.89 -14.22
CA GLY A 39 -0.30 5.87 -15.38
C GLY A 39 1.15 6.28 -15.08
N TYR A 40 1.48 6.68 -13.86
CA TYR A 40 2.85 7.10 -13.52
C TYR A 40 3.83 5.93 -13.62
N VAL A 41 4.91 6.13 -14.38
CA VAL A 41 6.03 5.20 -14.46
C VAL A 41 7.25 5.84 -13.79
N PRO A 42 7.76 5.27 -12.68
CA PRO A 42 8.93 5.82 -12.01
C PRO A 42 10.20 5.66 -12.86
N ASP A 43 11.17 6.55 -12.65
CA ASP A 43 12.50 6.43 -13.27
C ASP A 43 13.25 5.21 -12.69
N LEU A 44 13.14 4.09 -13.40
CA LEU A 44 13.76 2.83 -12.98
C LEU A 44 15.28 2.88 -13.01
N VAL A 45 15.90 3.75 -13.81
CA VAL A 45 17.36 3.88 -13.87
C VAL A 45 17.83 4.60 -12.62
N ALA A 46 17.21 5.72 -12.25
CA ALA A 46 17.52 6.44 -11.03
C ALA A 46 17.30 5.57 -9.78
N LEU A 47 16.22 4.77 -9.75
CA LEU A 47 15.94 3.85 -8.65
C LEU A 47 16.99 2.72 -8.55
N LYS A 48 17.46 2.18 -9.69
CA LYS A 48 18.55 1.20 -9.70
C LYS A 48 19.85 1.76 -9.15
N VAL A 49 20.20 2.98 -9.52
CA VAL A 49 21.40 3.66 -9.00
C VAL A 49 21.32 3.83 -7.48
N SER A 50 20.12 4.05 -6.96
CA SER A 50 19.87 4.25 -5.53
C SER A 50 19.43 2.97 -4.80
N ALA A 51 19.59 1.79 -5.40
CA ALA A 51 19.04 0.54 -4.89
C ALA A 51 19.53 0.19 -3.47
N ALA A 52 20.75 0.58 -3.11
CA ALA A 52 21.32 0.39 -1.78
C ALA A 52 20.58 1.17 -0.68
N HIS A 53 19.76 2.16 -1.03
CA HIS A 53 19.00 2.99 -0.09
C HIS A 53 17.49 2.84 -0.28
N LEU A 54 17.05 1.83 -1.05
CA LEU A 54 15.64 1.62 -1.36
C LEU A 54 15.11 0.35 -0.69
N VAL A 55 14.04 0.51 0.07
CA VAL A 55 13.27 -0.60 0.64
C VAL A 55 11.90 -0.65 -0.03
N VAL A 56 11.57 -1.79 -0.65
CA VAL A 56 10.24 -2.04 -1.20
C VAL A 56 9.44 -2.89 -0.21
N GLY A 57 8.42 -2.30 0.43
CA GLY A 57 7.62 -2.95 1.46
C GLY A 57 6.28 -3.51 0.96
N VAL A 58 5.88 -4.69 1.45
CA VAL A 58 4.56 -5.29 1.20
C VAL A 58 3.94 -5.81 2.50
N GLY A 59 2.66 -5.51 2.73
CA GLY A 59 1.90 -6.07 3.85
C GLY A 59 1.59 -7.55 3.62
N ARG A 60 1.92 -8.41 4.59
CA ARG A 60 1.76 -9.87 4.52
C ARG A 60 0.35 -10.31 4.10
N ASP A 61 -0.67 -9.59 4.57
CA ASP A 61 -2.08 -9.98 4.38
C ASP A 61 -2.68 -9.38 3.09
N SER A 62 -1.87 -8.69 2.28
CA SER A 62 -2.28 -8.02 1.04
C SER A 62 -1.57 -8.50 -0.23
N ARG A 63 -0.85 -9.62 -0.16
CA ARG A 63 -0.05 -10.15 -1.29
C ARG A 63 -0.83 -10.38 -2.59
N ALA A 64 -2.11 -10.72 -2.49
CA ALA A 64 -2.97 -10.94 -3.66
C ALA A 64 -3.54 -9.64 -4.25
N LEU A 65 -3.33 -8.48 -3.61
CA LEU A 65 -3.86 -7.21 -4.07
C LEU A 65 -2.89 -6.53 -5.06
N LEU A 66 -3.45 -5.69 -5.93
CA LEU A 66 -2.68 -4.94 -6.93
C LEU A 66 -1.46 -4.17 -6.37
N PRO A 67 -1.51 -3.56 -5.16
CA PRO A 67 -0.34 -2.91 -4.58
C PRO A 67 0.85 -3.86 -4.37
N ALA A 68 0.61 -5.11 -3.96
CA ALA A 68 1.67 -6.09 -3.79
C ALA A 68 2.27 -6.52 -5.13
N VAL A 69 1.44 -6.72 -6.16
CA VAL A 69 1.88 -7.02 -7.52
C VAL A 69 2.77 -5.90 -8.08
N ALA A 70 2.37 -4.64 -7.88
CA ALA A 70 3.14 -3.48 -8.30
C ALA A 70 4.48 -3.37 -7.55
N ALA A 71 4.48 -3.57 -6.23
CA ALA A 71 5.67 -3.54 -5.40
C ALA A 71 6.68 -4.64 -5.79
N GLU A 72 6.23 -5.89 -5.94
CA GLU A 72 7.08 -7.00 -6.42
C GLU A 72 7.62 -6.75 -7.82
N GLY A 73 6.78 -6.19 -8.70
CA GLY A 73 7.18 -5.78 -10.05
C GLY A 73 8.26 -4.69 -10.06
N LEU A 74 8.18 -3.73 -9.13
CA LEU A 74 9.19 -2.70 -8.96
C LEU A 74 10.50 -3.30 -8.41
N ALA A 75 10.41 -4.10 -7.34
CA ALA A 75 11.57 -4.73 -6.71
C ALA A 75 12.38 -5.56 -7.71
N ARG A 76 11.71 -6.40 -8.52
CA ARG A 76 12.36 -7.15 -9.61
C ARG A 76 13.05 -6.25 -10.63
N ARG A 77 12.40 -5.15 -11.04
CA ARG A 77 12.96 -4.23 -12.03
C ARG A 77 14.18 -3.49 -11.49
N VAL A 78 14.18 -3.13 -10.21
CA VAL A 78 15.26 -2.37 -9.56
C VAL A 78 16.39 -3.29 -9.05
N GLY A 79 16.13 -4.60 -8.93
CA GLY A 79 17.12 -5.57 -8.46
C GLY A 79 17.23 -5.64 -6.93
N VAL A 80 16.15 -5.31 -6.22
CA VAL A 80 16.06 -5.36 -4.75
C VAL A 80 15.08 -6.43 -4.29
N GLY A 81 15.18 -6.84 -3.03
CA GLY A 81 14.20 -7.71 -2.38
C GLY A 81 12.95 -6.94 -1.93
N VAL A 82 11.90 -7.68 -1.60
CA VAL A 82 10.70 -7.14 -0.94
C VAL A 82 10.80 -7.40 0.56
N ALA A 83 10.59 -6.36 1.37
CA ALA A 83 10.47 -6.48 2.83
C ALA A 83 9.01 -6.67 3.22
N GLU A 84 8.73 -7.72 3.99
CA GLU A 84 7.38 -7.98 4.51
C GLU A 84 7.10 -7.18 5.78
N PHE A 85 5.91 -6.59 5.82
CA PHE A 85 5.39 -5.83 6.96
C PHE A 85 4.11 -6.47 7.53
N PRO A 86 3.84 -6.35 8.85
CA PRO A 86 2.59 -6.80 9.45
C PRO A 86 1.35 -6.13 8.84
N GLY A 87 0.27 -6.88 8.69
CA GLY A 87 -1.01 -6.38 8.17
C GLY A 87 -1.12 -6.44 6.65
N GLY A 88 -2.18 -5.83 6.14
CA GLY A 88 -2.49 -5.70 4.73
C GLY A 88 -2.00 -4.38 4.12
N HIS A 89 -2.79 -3.84 3.19
CA HIS A 89 -2.46 -2.62 2.46
C HIS A 89 -2.31 -1.40 3.38
N ILE A 90 -3.04 -1.40 4.50
CA ILE A 90 -3.02 -0.37 5.54
C ILE A 90 -2.39 -0.90 6.84
N GLY A 91 -1.42 -1.80 6.73
CA GLY A 91 -0.78 -2.47 7.88
C GLY A 91 -0.21 -1.53 8.94
N LEU A 92 0.18 -0.31 8.55
CA LEU A 92 0.57 0.75 9.49
C LEU A 92 -0.55 1.12 10.47
N THR A 93 -1.79 1.20 10.01
CA THR A 93 -2.95 1.54 10.86
C THR A 93 -3.50 0.32 11.58
N GLU A 94 -3.41 -0.87 10.98
CA GLU A 94 -3.87 -2.13 11.57
C GLU A 94 -2.97 -2.59 12.73
N HIS A 95 -1.65 -2.46 12.56
CA HIS A 95 -0.65 -2.96 13.51
C HIS A 95 0.47 -1.94 13.77
N PRO A 96 0.17 -0.72 14.26
CA PRO A 96 1.14 0.38 14.31
C PRO A 96 2.41 0.05 15.08
N ARG A 97 2.32 -0.62 16.23
CA ARG A 97 3.49 -0.98 17.05
C ARG A 97 4.38 -2.02 16.35
N ALA A 98 3.78 -3.07 15.79
CA ALA A 98 4.52 -4.13 15.11
C ALA A 98 5.12 -3.63 13.79
N PHE A 99 4.38 -2.80 13.06
CA PHE A 99 4.86 -2.14 11.85
C PHE A 99 6.07 -1.25 12.16
N ALA A 100 6.00 -0.40 13.20
CA ALA A 100 7.10 0.48 13.58
C ALA A 100 8.36 -0.29 14.02
N ALA A 101 8.19 -1.38 14.79
CA ALA A 101 9.32 -2.24 15.15
C ALA A 101 9.98 -2.84 13.90
N ARG A 102 9.18 -3.39 12.98
CA ARG A 102 9.68 -3.98 11.74
C ARG A 102 10.34 -2.94 10.82
N LEU A 103 9.77 -1.74 10.72
CA LEU A 103 10.35 -0.64 9.95
C LEU A 103 11.75 -0.29 10.44
N ARG A 104 11.93 -0.18 11.76
CA ARG A 104 13.24 0.11 12.34
C ARG A 104 14.27 -0.98 12.04
N GLU A 105 13.90 -2.25 12.15
CA GLU A 105 14.79 -3.37 11.80
C GLU A 105 15.25 -3.30 10.34
N VAL A 106 14.31 -3.06 9.42
CA VAL A 106 14.61 -3.04 7.98
C VAL A 106 15.50 -1.86 7.61
N LEU A 107 15.21 -0.66 8.14
CA LEU A 107 16.02 0.53 7.86
C LEU A 107 17.40 0.51 8.51
N LEU A 108 17.60 -0.25 9.60
CA LEU A 108 18.92 -0.42 10.22
C LEU A 108 19.76 -1.53 9.58
N ALA A 109 19.13 -2.42 8.81
CA ALA A 109 19.79 -3.52 8.10
C ALA A 109 20.13 -3.17 6.63
N THR A 110 19.66 -2.02 6.16
CA THR A 110 19.94 -1.46 4.82
C THR A 110 21.10 -0.48 4.92
#